data_AF-A0A967CRZ0-F1
#
_entry.id   AF-A0A967CRZ0-F1
#
_cell.length_a   1.000
_cell.length_b   1.000
_cell.length_c   1.000
_cell.angle_alpha   90.00
_cell.angle_beta   90.00
_cell.angle_gamma   90.00
#
_symmetry.space_group_name_H-M   'P 1'
#
loop_
_entity.id
_entity.type
_entity.pdbx_description
1 polymer ?
#
loop_
_entity_poly.entity_id
_entity_poly.type
_entity_poly.pdbx_seq_one_letter_code
_entity_poly.pdbx_strand_id
1 'polypeptide(L)'
;MTLEERLHHGSRAKEVLENEAYIDAFESIKTDILEQWTNSPARDADGREKLWTCLKLLQKVQTQLQTTLETGKLAQLELQHKQTLQDRLKAGWGLFTE
;
A
#
# COMPACT_ATOMS: atom_id res chain seq x y z
N MET A 1 2.89 16.32 -2.68
CA MET A 1 2.18 15.67 -1.57
C MET A 1 2.83 16.10 -0.26
N THR A 2 2.05 16.66 0.65
CA THR A 2 2.52 17.12 1.98
C THR A 2 2.83 15.94 2.90
N LEU A 3 3.43 16.22 4.07
CA LEU A 3 3.64 15.21 5.11
C LEU A 3 2.30 14.65 5.62
N GLU A 4 1.32 15.52 5.85
CA GLU A 4 -0.01 15.17 6.32
C GLU A 4 -0.77 14.31 5.31
N GLU A 5 -0.73 14.66 4.02
CA GLU A 5 -1.34 13.87 2.95
C GLU A 5 -0.73 12.46 2.88
N ARG A 6 0.59 12.31 3.03
CA ARG A 6 1.24 10.99 3.06
C ARG A 6 0.79 10.14 4.24
N LEU A 7 0.69 10.73 5.43
CA LEU A 7 0.20 10.05 6.62
C LEU A 7 -1.25 9.60 6.44
N HIS A 8 -2.09 10.51 5.95
CA HIS A 8 -3.50 10.24 5.70
C HIS A 8 -3.68 9.12 4.65
N HIS A 9 -3.04 9.24 3.49
CA HIS A 9 -3.11 8.22 2.44
C HIS A 9 -2.56 6.87 2.89
N GLY A 10 -1.46 6.86 3.65
CA GLY A 10 -0.93 5.62 4.21
C GLY A 10 -1.90 4.94 5.18
N SER A 11 -2.57 5.74 6.03
CA SER A 11 -3.63 5.23 6.91
C SER A 11 -4.81 4.65 6.12
N ARG A 12 -5.28 5.33 5.07
CA ARG A 12 -6.36 4.82 4.21
C ARG A 12 -5.96 3.54 3.48
N ALA A 13 -4.73 3.49 2.96
CA ALA A 13 -4.20 2.30 2.31
C ALA A 13 -4.12 1.11 3.27
N LYS A 14 -3.73 1.35 4.53
CA LYS A 14 -3.74 0.33 5.59
C LYS A 14 -5.15 -0.24 5.80
N GLU A 15 -6.16 0.64 5.94
CA GLU A 15 -7.54 0.21 6.13
C GLU A 15 -8.05 -0.68 5.01
N VAL A 16 -7.74 -0.34 3.74
CA VAL A 16 -8.12 -1.18 2.60
C VAL A 16 -7.39 -2.53 2.63
N LEU A 17 -6.08 -2.52 2.85
CA LEU A 17 -5.26 -3.74 2.81
C LEU A 17 -5.57 -4.72 3.96
N GLU A 18 -6.07 -4.22 5.08
CA GLU A 18 -6.46 -5.03 6.25
C GLU A 18 -7.97 -5.33 6.29
N ASN A 19 -8.75 -4.79 5.35
CA ASN A 19 -10.19 -5.02 5.28
C ASN A 19 -10.48 -6.45 4.77
N GLU A 20 -11.22 -7.23 5.55
CA GLU A 20 -11.58 -8.61 5.21
C GLU A 20 -12.32 -8.73 3.87
N ALA A 21 -13.29 -7.84 3.60
CA ALA A 21 -14.05 -7.88 2.36
C ALA A 21 -13.18 -7.57 1.13
N TYR A 22 -12.19 -6.69 1.27
CA TYR A 22 -11.21 -6.43 0.21
C TYR A 22 -10.31 -7.64 -0.02
N ILE A 23 -9.79 -8.24 1.05
CA ILE A 23 -8.93 -9.44 0.97
C ILE A 23 -9.67 -10.58 0.28
N ASP A 24 -10.90 -10.87 0.71
CA ASP A 24 -11.73 -11.93 0.15
C ASP A 24 -12.06 -11.66 -1.33
N ALA A 25 -12.46 -10.43 -1.68
CA ALA A 25 -12.74 -10.06 -3.06
C ALA A 25 -11.48 -10.19 -3.95
N PHE A 26 -10.33 -9.72 -3.46
CA PHE A 26 -9.07 -9.80 -4.20
C PHE A 26 -8.68 -11.25 -4.48
N GLU A 27 -8.70 -12.11 -3.46
CA GLU A 27 -8.31 -13.51 -3.60
C GLU A 27 -9.33 -14.32 -4.40
N SER A 28 -10.64 -14.03 -4.28
CA SER A 28 -11.68 -14.64 -5.12
C SER A 28 -11.45 -14.34 -6.60
N ILE A 29 -11.30 -13.06 -6.96
CA ILE A 29 -11.10 -12.65 -8.37
C ILE A 29 -9.80 -13.23 -8.92
N LYS A 30 -8.72 -13.22 -8.13
CA LYS A 30 -7.43 -13.80 -8.51
C LYS A 30 -7.55 -15.29 -8.78
N THR A 31 -8.25 -16.01 -7.92
CA THR A 31 -8.49 -17.46 -8.06
C THR A 31 -9.29 -17.73 -9.33
N ASP A 32 -10.39 -17.03 -9.55
CA ASP A 32 -11.24 -17.19 -10.74
C ASP A 32 -10.46 -16.98 -12.05
N ILE A 33 -9.60 -15.95 -12.10
CA ILE A 33 -8.76 -15.66 -13.27
C ILE A 33 -7.77 -16.80 -13.51
N LEU A 34 -7.13 -17.31 -12.46
CA LEU A 34 -6.14 -18.38 -12.55
C LEU A 34 -6.78 -19.71 -12.97
N GLU A 35 -7.96 -20.02 -12.45
CA GLU A 35 -8.73 -21.21 -12.83
C GLU A 35 -9.14 -21.15 -14.30
N GLN A 36 -9.70 -20.02 -14.75
CA GLN A 36 -10.05 -19.82 -16.16
C GLN A 36 -8.82 -19.93 -17.08
N TRP A 37 -7.70 -19.32 -16.70
CA TRP A 37 -6.47 -19.42 -17.47
C TRP A 37 -5.96 -20.86 -17.54
N THR A 38 -5.97 -21.58 -16.42
CA THR A 38 -5.50 -22.97 -16.34
C THR A 38 -6.36 -23.91 -17.19
N ASN A 39 -7.68 -23.71 -17.19
CA ASN A 39 -8.63 -24.54 -17.92
C ASN A 39 -8.84 -24.12 -19.39
N SER A 40 -8.31 -22.97 -19.81
CA SER A 40 -8.46 -22.49 -21.19
C SER A 40 -7.70 -23.38 -22.20
N PRO A 41 -8.27 -23.63 -23.39
CA PRO A 41 -7.60 -24.42 -24.43
C PRO A 41 -6.30 -23.76 -24.90
N ALA A 42 -5.26 -24.56 -25.18
CA ALA A 42 -3.97 -24.05 -25.67
C ALA A 42 -4.07 -23.25 -26.98
N ARG A 43 -5.09 -23.53 -27.81
CA ARG A 43 -5.37 -22.80 -29.05
C ARG A 43 -5.95 -21.39 -28.84
N ASP A 44 -6.45 -21.09 -27.64
CA ASP A 44 -7.03 -19.79 -27.30
C ASP A 44 -5.97 -18.84 -26.74
N ALA A 45 -5.00 -18.47 -27.58
CA ALA A 45 -3.90 -17.60 -27.17
C ALA A 45 -4.40 -16.20 -26.72
N ASP A 46 -5.36 -15.63 -27.46
CA ASP A 46 -5.91 -14.30 -27.19
C ASP A 46 -6.72 -14.26 -25.89
N GLY A 47 -7.57 -15.26 -25.65
CA GLY A 47 -8.37 -15.37 -24.43
C GLY A 47 -7.49 -15.55 -23.20
N ARG A 48 -6.42 -16.36 -23.35
CA ARG A 48 -5.35 -16.45 -22.37
C ARG A 48 -4.78 -15.07 -22.12
N GLU A 49 -4.08 -14.44 -23.07
CA GLU A 49 -3.40 -13.15 -22.85
C GLU A 49 -4.25 -12.09 -22.13
N LYS A 50 -5.56 -12.01 -22.44
CA LYS A 50 -6.52 -11.17 -21.70
C LYS A 50 -6.61 -11.51 -20.21
N LEU A 51 -6.78 -12.78 -19.85
CA LEU A 51 -6.80 -13.24 -18.46
C LEU A 51 -5.50 -12.90 -17.72
N TRP A 52 -4.33 -13.06 -18.35
CA TRP A 52 -3.05 -12.63 -17.74
C TRP A 52 -3.02 -11.13 -17.53
N THR A 53 -3.49 -10.35 -18.51
CA THR A 53 -3.57 -8.89 -18.40
C THR A 53 -4.46 -8.48 -17.22
N CYS A 54 -5.62 -9.12 -17.04
CA CYS A 54 -6.49 -8.92 -15.89
C CYS A 54 -5.78 -9.24 -14.56
N LEU A 55 -5.06 -10.36 -14.48
CA LEU A 55 -4.28 -10.73 -13.30
C LEU A 55 -3.20 -9.68 -12.99
N LYS A 56 -2.48 -9.20 -14.02
CA LYS A 56 -1.46 -8.15 -13.85
C LYS A 56 -2.06 -6.84 -13.35
N LEU A 57 -3.24 -6.46 -13.86
CA LEU A 57 -3.93 -5.25 -13.43
C LEU A 57 -4.39 -5.37 -11.97
N LEU A 58 -4.98 -6.50 -11.59
CA LEU A 58 -5.38 -6.79 -10.21
C LEU A 58 -4.17 -6.68 -9.26
N GLN A 59 -3.07 -7.34 -9.59
CA GLN A 59 -1.82 -7.24 -8.82
C GLN A 59 -1.30 -5.80 -8.72
N LYS A 60 -1.41 -5.02 -9.79
CA LYS A 60 -0.96 -3.62 -9.81
C LYS A 60 -1.76 -2.74 -8.84
N VAL A 61 -3.05 -2.99 -8.68
CA VAL A 61 -3.88 -2.30 -7.67
C VAL A 61 -3.36 -2.59 -6.26
N GLN A 62 -3.13 -3.88 -5.93
CA GLN A 62 -2.55 -4.28 -4.65
C GLN A 62 -1.19 -3.63 -4.40
N THR A 63 -0.30 -3.65 -5.39
CA THR A 63 1.03 -3.05 -5.29
C THR A 63 0.95 -1.53 -5.07
N GLN A 64 0.01 -0.83 -5.71
CA GLN A 64 -0.17 0.60 -5.53
C GLN A 64 -0.63 0.93 -4.10
N LEU A 65 -1.55 0.15 -3.53
CA LEU A 65 -1.98 0.30 -2.14
C LEU A 65 -0.82 0.03 -1.17
N GLN A 66 -0.05 -1.04 -1.39
CA GLN A 66 1.13 -1.36 -0.58
C GLN A 66 2.17 -0.23 -0.64
N THR A 67 2.47 0.30 -1.82
CA THR A 67 3.40 1.42 -1.99
C THR A 67 2.92 2.68 -1.26
N THR A 68 1.61 2.94 -1.29
CA THR A 68 0.99 4.06 -0.58
C THR A 68 1.11 3.89 0.94
N LEU A 69 0.89 2.67 1.45
CA LEU A 69 1.10 2.32 2.86
C LEU A 69 2.55 2.54 3.29
N GLU A 70 3.52 2.02 2.53
CA GLU A 70 4.95 2.20 2.84
C GLU A 70 5.35 3.67 2.83
N THR A 71 4.83 4.45 1.88
CA THR A 71 5.04 5.92 1.84
C THR A 71 4.54 6.61 3.11
N GLY A 72 3.39 6.17 3.64
CA GLY A 72 2.86 6.66 4.91
C GLY A 72 3.69 6.24 6.13
N LYS A 73 4.21 5.01 6.16
CA LYS A 73 5.13 4.56 7.22
C LYS A 73 6.40 5.40 7.26
N LEU A 74 6.96 5.72 6.08
CA LEU A 74 8.12 6.62 5.98
C LEU A 74 7.79 8.03 6.47
N ALA A 75 6.60 8.55 6.14
CA ALA A 75 6.13 9.84 6.66
C ALA A 75 6.00 9.84 8.19
N GLN A 76 5.55 8.74 8.78
CA GLN A 76 5.45 8.60 10.24
C GLN A 76 6.82 8.65 10.92
N LEU A 77 7.82 7.99 10.34
CA LEU A 77 9.21 8.05 10.83
C LEU A 77 9.79 9.47 10.71
N GLU A 78 9.51 10.17 9.61
CA GLU A 78 9.93 11.56 9.42
C GLU A 78 9.33 12.49 10.48
N LEU A 79 8.05 12.32 10.81
CA LEU A 79 7.37 13.08 11.85
C LEU A 79 8.00 12.84 13.24
N GLN A 80 8.22 11.58 13.59
CA GLN A 80 8.86 11.20 14.87
C GLN A 80 10.27 11.78 15.00
N HIS A 81 11.04 11.74 13.91
CA HIS A 81 12.38 12.31 13.88
C HIS A 81 12.37 13.82 14.14
N LYS A 82 11.45 14.56 13.48
CA LYS A 82 11.27 16.01 13.69
C LYS A 82 10.89 16.34 15.13
N GLN A 83 9.97 15.58 15.72
CA GLN A 83 9.56 15.76 17.13
C GLN A 83 10.74 15.52 18.08
N THR A 84 11.49 14.43 17.88
CA THR A 84 12.67 14.11 18.71
C THR A 84 13.72 15.22 18.67
N LEU A 85 13.98 15.81 17.50
CA LEU A 85 14.92 16.93 17.37
C LEU A 85 14.41 18.18 18.11
N GLN A 86 13.12 18.49 17.99
CA GLN A 86 12.52 19.63 18.71
C GLN A 86 12.59 19.45 20.23
N ASP A 87 12.35 18.25 20.73
CA ASP A 87 12.40 17.95 22.16
C ASP A 87 13.84 18.08 22.71
N ARG A 88 14.83 17.58 21.96
CA ARG A 88 16.25 17.75 22.30
C ARG A 88 16.67 19.21 22.32
N LEU A 89 16.22 20.01 21.35
CA LEU A 89 16.47 21.44 21.34
C LEU A 89 15.85 22.08 22.59
N LYS A 90 14.56 21.90 22.85
CA LYS A 90 13.89 22.47 24.04
C LYS A 90 14.59 22.09 25.35
N ALA A 91 14.99 20.84 25.51
CA ALA A 91 15.74 20.38 26.68
C ALA A 91 17.11 21.09 26.81
N GLY A 92 17.84 21.23 25.71
CA GLY A 92 19.11 21.97 25.67
C GLY A 92 18.95 23.44 26.01
N TRP A 93 17.95 24.12 25.45
CA TRP A 93 17.65 25.54 25.74
C TRP A 93 17.22 25.75 27.19
N GLY A 94 16.46 24.81 27.79
CA GLY A 94 16.10 24.84 29.21
C GLY A 94 17.33 24.86 30.14
N LEU A 95 18.36 24.08 29.81
CA LEU A 95 19.62 24.01 30.59
C LEU A 95 20.47 25.30 30.54
N PHE A 96 20.22 26.21 29.59
CA PHE A 96 20.93 27.49 29.49
C PHE A 96 20.17 28.67 30.12
N THR A 97 18.94 28.44 30.59
CA THR A 97 18.04 29.50 31.12
C THR A 97 17.75 29.39 32.62
N GLU A 98 18.35 28.40 33.30
CA GLU A 98 18.47 28.29 34.77
C GLU A 98 19.90 28.59 35.21
#